data_AF-X1RC91-F1
#
_entry.id   AF-X1RC91-F1
#
_cell.length_a   1.000
_cell.length_b   1.000
_cell.length_c   1.000
_cell.angle_alpha   90.00
_cell.angle_beta   90.00
_cell.angle_gamma   90.00
#
_symmetry.space_group_name_H-M   'P 1'
#
loop_
_entity.id
_entity.type
_entity.pdbx_description
1 polymer ?
#
loop_
_entity_poly.entity_id
_entity_poly.type
_entity_poly.pdbx_seq_one_letter_code
_entity_poly.pdbx_strand_id
1 'polypeptide(L)'
;GRIPDFVATLAMMTTARGLALILTQGLPVPSHFTALKLVGYLPAGLIWLGSGDVLGVPVPALVIVVITILGWMIMTRTTLGRAIYAVGGNREAARISGISFVRTKIIAYTIMGLLAGVAGIVLTGRLNSANALMAEGAELQSIAAVVIGGTNLFGGEGGVVGSLIGAFIMGTLGNGLNLLNVSAFVQRVILGLIIIGVVAGPDVPVNGPVKKINLLSEDNGLMSLLISS
;
A
#
# COMPACT_ATOMS: atom_id res chain seq x y z
N GLY A 1 18.18 -16.31 -13.83
CA GLY A 1 17.99 -16.16 -12.37
C GLY A 1 16.74 -15.36 -12.10
N ARG A 2 15.98 -15.65 -11.04
CA ARG A 2 14.82 -14.83 -10.64
C ARG A 2 15.32 -13.64 -9.83
N ILE A 3 14.99 -12.43 -10.26
CA ILE A 3 15.30 -11.20 -9.51
C ILE A 3 14.38 -11.16 -8.28
N PRO A 4 14.89 -10.82 -7.08
CA PRO A 4 14.05 -10.61 -5.91
C PRO A 4 13.02 -9.49 -6.16
N ASP A 5 11.78 -9.70 -5.71
CA ASP A 5 10.67 -8.81 -6.02
C ASP A 5 10.92 -7.36 -5.55
N PHE A 6 11.51 -7.19 -4.36
CA PHE A 6 11.85 -5.87 -3.81
C PHE A 6 12.82 -5.08 -4.69
N VAL A 7 13.82 -5.75 -5.28
CA VAL A 7 14.79 -5.12 -6.17
C VAL A 7 14.10 -4.66 -7.45
N ALA A 8 13.19 -5.47 -7.99
CA ALA A 8 12.43 -5.11 -9.19
C ALA A 8 11.51 -3.90 -8.96
N THR A 9 10.80 -3.85 -7.82
CA THR A 9 9.92 -2.71 -7.49
C THR A 9 10.71 -1.44 -7.20
N LEU A 10 11.85 -1.55 -6.51
CA LEU A 10 12.71 -0.41 -6.23
C LEU A 10 13.32 0.16 -7.53
N ALA A 11 13.81 -0.70 -8.43
CA ALA A 11 14.32 -0.29 -9.73
C ALA A 11 13.23 0.35 -10.61
N MET A 12 12.01 -0.16 -10.58
CA MET A 12 10.88 0.42 -11.32
C MET A 12 10.54 1.81 -10.77
N MET A 13 10.50 1.97 -9.45
CA MET A 13 10.25 3.25 -8.78
C MET A 13 11.31 4.30 -9.15
N THR A 14 12.60 3.96 -9.07
CA THR A 14 13.69 4.90 -9.38
C THR A 14 13.69 5.25 -10.87
N THR A 15 13.44 4.29 -11.75
CA THR A 15 13.34 4.52 -13.19
C THR A 15 12.15 5.41 -13.53
N ALA A 16 10.96 5.15 -12.96
CA ALA A 16 9.78 5.96 -13.19
C ALA A 16 9.95 7.40 -12.68
N ARG A 17 10.54 7.59 -11.48
CA ARG A 17 10.89 8.93 -10.96
C ARG A 17 11.89 9.64 -11.86
N GLY A 18 12.93 8.94 -12.33
CA GLY A 18 13.92 9.50 -13.26
C GLY A 18 13.29 9.95 -14.59
N LEU A 19 12.42 9.13 -15.17
CA LEU A 19 11.66 9.50 -16.37
C LEU A 19 10.76 10.72 -16.12
N ALA A 20 10.08 10.77 -14.97
CA ALA A 20 9.27 11.92 -14.60
C ALA A 20 10.11 13.21 -14.45
N LEU A 21 11.32 13.12 -13.88
CA LEU A 21 12.26 14.24 -13.79
C LEU A 21 12.73 14.72 -15.17
N ILE A 22 13.03 13.80 -16.09
CA ILE A 22 13.40 14.13 -17.48
C ILE A 22 12.26 14.88 -18.18
N LEU A 23 11.02 14.38 -18.05
CA LEU A 23 9.85 14.98 -18.68
C LEU A 23 9.50 16.36 -18.09
N THR A 24 9.71 16.55 -16.80
CA THR A 24 9.40 17.80 -16.09
C THR A 24 10.58 18.78 -16.05
N GLN A 25 11.75 18.39 -16.57
CA GLN A 25 13.01 19.13 -16.44
C GLN A 25 13.37 19.44 -14.97
N GLY A 26 12.92 18.60 -14.04
CA GLY A 26 13.07 18.80 -12.60
C GLY A 26 12.23 19.93 -11.99
N LEU A 27 11.35 20.58 -12.76
CA LEU A 27 10.51 21.68 -12.29
C LEU A 27 9.13 21.16 -11.83
N PRO A 28 8.50 21.82 -10.83
CA PRO A 28 7.12 21.55 -10.47
C PRO A 28 6.18 21.89 -11.63
N VAL A 29 5.10 21.15 -11.81
CA VAL A 29 4.06 21.40 -12.81
C VAL A 29 2.77 21.73 -12.07
N PRO A 30 2.19 22.95 -12.22
CA PRO A 30 2.59 24.05 -13.09
C PRO A 30 3.86 24.77 -12.62
N SER A 31 4.76 25.13 -13.54
CA SER A 31 5.94 25.98 -13.27
C SER A 31 5.68 27.42 -13.72
N HIS A 32 6.50 28.36 -13.26
CA HIS A 32 6.52 29.75 -13.73
C HIS A 32 6.75 29.88 -15.25
N PHE A 33 7.44 28.90 -15.88
CA PHE A 33 7.62 28.82 -17.35
C PHE A 33 6.37 28.28 -18.07
N THR A 34 5.68 27.29 -17.48
CA THR A 34 4.47 26.69 -18.05
C THR A 34 3.22 27.56 -17.83
N ALA A 35 3.24 28.42 -16.80
CA ALA A 35 2.16 29.35 -16.47
C ALA A 35 1.90 30.43 -17.53
N LEU A 36 2.86 30.71 -18.43
CA LEU A 36 2.68 31.65 -19.54
C LEU A 36 2.06 31.03 -20.81
N LYS A 37 2.09 29.70 -20.97
CA LYS A 37 1.53 29.00 -22.15
C LYS A 37 0.21 28.28 -21.86
N LEU A 38 -0.11 28.03 -20.60
CA LEU A 38 -1.32 27.37 -20.14
C LEU A 38 -1.92 28.22 -19.02
N VAL A 39 -3.24 28.39 -19.05
CA VAL A 39 -4.04 29.07 -18.02
C VAL A 39 -3.79 28.45 -16.63
N GLY A 40 -2.75 28.92 -15.93
CA GLY A 40 -2.47 28.97 -14.48
C GLY A 40 -2.63 27.76 -13.55
N TYR A 41 -3.45 26.75 -13.86
CA TYR A 41 -3.93 25.81 -12.85
C TYR A 41 -4.06 24.39 -13.41
N LEU A 42 -3.85 23.40 -12.52
CA LEU A 42 -4.26 22.03 -12.81
C LEU A 42 -5.77 22.00 -13.12
N PRO A 43 -6.26 21.00 -13.90
CA PRO A 43 -7.68 20.87 -14.18
C PRO A 43 -8.52 20.96 -12.91
N ALA A 44 -9.61 21.74 -12.93
CA ALA A 44 -10.44 21.98 -11.74
C ALA A 44 -10.94 20.68 -11.09
N GLY A 45 -11.24 19.65 -11.90
CA GLY A 45 -11.60 18.33 -11.40
C GLY A 45 -10.48 17.63 -10.61
N LEU A 46 -9.21 17.83 -11.00
CA LEU A 46 -8.06 17.28 -10.29
C LEU A 46 -7.83 17.98 -8.95
N ILE A 47 -7.98 19.31 -8.92
CA ILE A 47 -7.92 20.08 -7.68
C ILE A 47 -9.08 19.69 -6.76
N TRP A 48 -10.29 19.53 -7.29
CA TRP A 48 -11.46 19.11 -6.52
C TRP A 48 -11.29 17.70 -5.91
N LEU A 49 -10.63 16.76 -6.61
CA LEU A 49 -10.31 15.45 -6.03
C LEU A 49 -9.33 15.53 -4.84
N GLY A 50 -8.46 16.52 -4.81
CA GLY A 50 -7.43 16.67 -3.77
C GLY A 50 -7.78 17.63 -2.63
N SER A 51 -8.63 18.61 -2.89
CA SER A 51 -8.96 19.71 -1.97
C SER A 51 -10.44 20.11 -1.98
N GLY A 52 -11.29 19.45 -2.77
CA GLY A 52 -12.72 19.72 -2.80
C GLY A 52 -13.44 19.12 -1.60
N ASP A 53 -14.67 19.58 -1.38
CA ASP A 53 -15.56 19.10 -0.32
C ASP A 53 -16.91 18.69 -0.90
N VAL A 54 -17.52 17.68 -0.29
CA VAL A 54 -18.89 17.25 -0.54
C VAL A 54 -19.63 17.27 0.78
N LEU A 55 -20.64 18.14 0.91
CA LEU A 55 -21.46 18.27 2.12
C LEU A 55 -20.62 18.50 3.41
N GLY A 56 -19.51 19.23 3.29
CA GLY A 56 -18.58 19.52 4.40
C GLY A 56 -17.56 18.41 4.70
N VAL A 57 -17.53 17.33 3.91
CA VAL A 57 -16.53 16.26 4.02
C VAL A 57 -15.49 16.40 2.89
N PRO A 58 -14.18 16.43 3.21
CA PRO A 58 -13.14 16.47 2.19
C PRO A 58 -13.20 15.26 1.26
N VAL A 59 -13.16 15.51 -0.05
CA VAL A 59 -13.15 14.46 -1.09
C VAL A 59 -12.03 13.42 -0.87
N PRO A 60 -10.78 13.78 -0.46
CA PRO A 60 -9.75 12.79 -0.14
C PRO A 60 -10.15 11.78 0.94
N ALA A 61 -10.93 12.20 1.94
CA ALA A 61 -11.42 11.32 2.98
C ALA A 61 -12.44 10.32 2.43
N LEU A 62 -13.34 10.78 1.54
CA LEU A 62 -14.29 9.91 0.85
C LEU A 62 -13.58 8.89 -0.04
N VAL A 63 -12.52 9.30 -0.75
CA VAL A 63 -11.69 8.40 -1.57
C VAL A 63 -11.09 7.28 -0.71
N ILE A 64 -10.52 7.61 0.45
CA ILE A 64 -9.98 6.61 1.39
C ILE A 64 -11.08 5.66 1.89
N VAL A 65 -12.25 6.16 2.24
CA VAL A 65 -13.39 5.33 2.67
C VAL A 65 -13.78 4.34 1.57
N VAL A 66 -13.94 4.81 0.34
CA VAL A 66 -14.28 3.95 -0.81
C VAL A 66 -13.21 2.89 -1.05
N ILE A 67 -11.93 3.29 -1.07
CA ILE A 67 -10.81 2.34 -1.26
C ILE A 67 -10.76 1.31 -0.14
N THR A 68 -11.00 1.73 1.11
CA THR A 68 -11.01 0.83 2.27
C THR A 68 -12.13 -0.20 2.15
N ILE A 69 -13.35 0.23 1.80
CA ILE A 69 -14.50 -0.66 1.63
C ILE A 69 -14.23 -1.66 0.50
N LEU A 70 -13.74 -1.18 -0.65
CA LEU A 70 -13.41 -2.03 -1.79
C LEU A 70 -12.30 -3.02 -1.42
N GLY A 71 -11.23 -2.55 -0.78
CA GLY A 71 -10.13 -3.40 -0.32
C GLY A 71 -10.60 -4.45 0.68
N TRP A 72 -11.42 -4.07 1.65
CA TRP A 72 -12.00 -4.99 2.62
C TRP A 72 -12.88 -6.05 1.95
N MET A 73 -13.74 -5.64 1.01
CA MET A 73 -14.60 -6.57 0.26
C MET A 73 -13.77 -7.54 -0.59
N ILE A 74 -12.75 -7.05 -1.28
CA ILE A 74 -11.83 -7.89 -2.07
C ILE A 74 -11.13 -8.90 -1.15
N MET A 75 -10.56 -8.43 -0.03
CA MET A 75 -9.78 -9.28 0.87
C MET A 75 -10.64 -10.33 1.60
N THR A 76 -11.87 -9.99 1.99
CA THR A 76 -12.71 -10.87 2.80
C THR A 76 -13.70 -11.72 1.99
N ARG A 77 -14.24 -11.20 0.88
CA ARG A 77 -15.33 -11.85 0.14
C ARG A 77 -14.86 -12.53 -1.15
N THR A 78 -13.72 -12.14 -1.74
CA THR A 78 -13.31 -12.67 -3.05
C THR A 78 -12.32 -13.82 -2.99
N THR A 79 -12.25 -14.60 -4.06
CA THR A 79 -11.22 -15.64 -4.27
C THR A 79 -9.82 -15.04 -4.36
N LEU A 80 -9.70 -13.82 -4.91
CA LEU A 80 -8.44 -13.10 -5.00
C LEU A 80 -7.84 -12.84 -3.61
N GLY A 81 -8.66 -12.40 -2.65
CA GLY A 81 -8.21 -12.19 -1.28
C GLY A 81 -7.62 -13.46 -0.65
N ARG A 82 -8.36 -14.58 -0.75
CA ARG A 82 -7.89 -15.89 -0.25
C ARG A 82 -6.62 -16.35 -0.95
N ALA A 83 -6.51 -16.14 -2.26
CA ALA A 83 -5.32 -16.47 -3.04
C ALA A 83 -4.10 -15.65 -2.59
N ILE A 84 -4.26 -14.36 -2.31
CA ILE A 84 -3.19 -13.48 -1.82
C ILE A 84 -2.69 -13.97 -0.45
N TYR A 85 -3.58 -14.25 0.51
CA TYR A 85 -3.17 -14.78 1.81
C TYR A 85 -2.49 -16.15 1.71
N ALA A 86 -3.03 -17.07 0.90
CA ALA A 86 -2.43 -18.39 0.71
C ALA A 86 -1.02 -18.31 0.10
N VAL A 87 -0.85 -17.49 -0.94
CA VAL A 87 0.45 -17.25 -1.58
C VAL A 87 1.44 -16.58 -0.62
N GLY A 88 0.95 -15.67 0.23
CA GLY A 88 1.76 -14.98 1.23
C GLY A 88 2.25 -15.89 2.35
N GLY A 89 1.41 -16.80 2.86
CA GLY A 89 1.77 -17.67 3.98
C GLY A 89 2.66 -18.84 3.58
N ASN A 90 2.30 -19.57 2.51
CA ASN A 90 3.13 -20.66 1.99
C ASN A 90 2.92 -20.86 0.49
N ARG A 91 3.93 -20.45 -0.28
CA ARG A 91 3.92 -20.53 -1.76
C ARG A 91 3.77 -21.95 -2.29
N GLU A 92 4.36 -22.93 -1.61
CA GLU A 92 4.35 -24.33 -2.03
C GLU A 92 2.98 -24.96 -1.75
N ALA A 93 2.40 -24.71 -0.57
CA ALA A 93 1.04 -25.13 -0.24
C ALA A 93 -0.01 -24.50 -1.15
N ALA A 94 0.14 -23.22 -1.50
CA ALA A 94 -0.75 -22.54 -2.45
C ALA A 94 -0.70 -23.20 -3.84
N ARG A 95 0.49 -23.61 -4.30
CA ARG A 95 0.67 -24.30 -5.58
C ARG A 95 -0.02 -25.66 -5.60
N ILE A 96 0.12 -26.44 -4.52
CA ILE A 96 -0.55 -27.75 -4.38
C ILE A 96 -2.08 -27.58 -4.36
N SER A 97 -2.56 -26.47 -3.79
CA SER A 97 -3.99 -26.10 -3.78
C SER A 97 -4.51 -25.52 -5.11
N GLY A 98 -3.74 -25.62 -6.20
CA GLY A 98 -4.14 -25.13 -7.52
C GLY A 98 -4.10 -23.60 -7.70
N ILE A 99 -3.57 -22.85 -6.71
CA ILE A 99 -3.49 -21.39 -6.79
C ILE A 99 -2.24 -20.99 -7.57
N SER A 100 -2.43 -20.28 -8.68
CA SER A 100 -1.32 -19.77 -9.48
C SER A 100 -0.61 -18.63 -8.75
N PHE A 101 0.62 -18.88 -8.30
CA PHE A 101 1.52 -17.87 -7.72
C PHE A 101 1.71 -16.67 -8.65
N VAL A 102 1.98 -16.93 -9.94
CA VAL A 102 2.31 -15.89 -10.92
C VAL A 102 1.12 -14.97 -11.18
N ARG A 103 -0.08 -15.54 -11.42
CA ARG A 103 -1.28 -14.74 -11.69
C ARG A 103 -1.66 -13.88 -10.48
N THR A 104 -1.65 -14.47 -9.29
CA THR A 104 -1.97 -13.76 -8.04
C THR A 104 -1.03 -12.58 -7.82
N LYS A 105 0.28 -12.79 -8.05
CA LYS A 105 1.30 -11.75 -7.94
C LYS A 105 1.08 -10.60 -8.94
N ILE A 106 0.82 -10.90 -10.22
CA ILE A 106 0.59 -9.88 -11.25
C ILE A 106 -0.63 -9.03 -10.90
N ILE A 107 -1.73 -9.66 -10.49
CA ILE A 107 -2.95 -8.94 -10.11
C ILE A 107 -2.68 -8.04 -8.89
N ALA A 108 -1.99 -8.55 -7.87
CA ALA A 108 -1.64 -7.78 -6.68
C ALA A 108 -0.81 -6.53 -7.03
N TYR A 109 0.26 -6.68 -7.83
CA TYR A 109 1.08 -5.53 -8.25
C TYR A 109 0.33 -4.54 -9.13
N THR A 110 -0.59 -5.02 -9.97
CA THR A 110 -1.43 -4.15 -10.81
C THR A 110 -2.36 -3.29 -9.94
N ILE A 111 -2.99 -3.89 -8.93
CA ILE A 111 -3.84 -3.18 -7.98
C ILE A 111 -3.01 -2.17 -7.17
N MET A 112 -1.82 -2.55 -6.71
CA MET A 112 -0.91 -1.62 -6.01
C MET A 112 -0.53 -0.41 -6.88
N GLY A 113 -0.20 -0.63 -8.16
CA GLY A 113 0.09 0.45 -9.10
C GLY A 113 -1.09 1.37 -9.33
N LEU A 114 -2.30 0.82 -9.44
CA LEU A 114 -3.53 1.61 -9.56
C LEU A 114 -3.79 2.46 -8.31
N LEU A 115 -3.67 1.87 -7.12
CA LEU A 115 -3.86 2.58 -5.86
C LEU A 115 -2.80 3.68 -5.65
N ALA A 116 -1.54 3.40 -6.02
CA ALA A 116 -0.47 4.41 -6.00
C ALA A 116 -0.75 5.56 -6.96
N GLY A 117 -1.29 5.27 -8.16
CA GLY A 117 -1.73 6.29 -9.11
C GLY A 117 -2.85 7.18 -8.56
N VAL A 118 -3.87 6.58 -7.92
CA VAL A 118 -4.96 7.33 -7.27
C VAL A 118 -4.41 8.21 -6.13
N ALA A 119 -3.52 7.67 -5.29
CA ALA A 119 -2.88 8.44 -4.23
C ALA A 119 -2.06 9.63 -4.78
N GLY A 120 -1.34 9.42 -5.90
CA GLY A 120 -0.61 10.49 -6.59
C GLY A 120 -1.53 11.59 -7.13
N ILE A 121 -2.66 11.22 -7.75
CA ILE A 121 -3.68 12.16 -8.24
C ILE A 121 -4.22 13.02 -7.09
N VAL A 122 -4.61 12.39 -5.98
CA VAL A 122 -5.12 13.10 -4.78
C VAL A 122 -4.06 14.03 -4.21
N LEU A 123 -2.81 13.57 -4.08
CA LEU A 123 -1.71 14.37 -3.55
C LEU A 123 -1.41 15.60 -4.43
N THR A 124 -1.36 15.40 -5.74
CA THR A 124 -1.14 16.48 -6.71
C THR A 124 -2.27 17.50 -6.67
N GLY A 125 -3.53 17.05 -6.61
CA GLY A 125 -4.69 17.93 -6.44
C GLY A 125 -4.60 18.73 -5.13
N ARG A 126 -4.22 18.06 -4.03
CA ARG A 126 -4.12 18.67 -2.70
C ARG A 126 -3.08 19.78 -2.62
N LEU A 127 -1.96 19.59 -3.31
CA LEU A 127 -0.84 20.53 -3.31
C LEU A 127 -0.88 21.51 -4.49
N ASN A 128 -1.88 21.40 -5.36
CA ASN A 128 -2.04 22.17 -6.59
C ASN A 128 -0.72 22.27 -7.39
N SER A 129 0.06 21.20 -7.35
CA SER A 129 1.36 21.09 -7.99
C SER A 129 1.79 19.63 -8.03
N ALA A 130 2.48 19.25 -9.10
CA ALA A 130 3.10 17.94 -9.27
C ALA A 130 4.62 18.12 -9.42
N ASN A 131 5.38 17.39 -8.62
CA ASN A 131 6.83 17.34 -8.67
C ASN A 131 7.26 15.88 -8.43
N ALA A 132 8.18 15.38 -9.25
CA ALA A 132 8.62 13.98 -9.24
C ALA A 132 9.30 13.53 -7.93
N LEU A 133 9.78 14.49 -7.12
CA LEU A 133 10.35 14.23 -5.80
C LEU A 133 9.31 14.30 -4.67
N MET A 134 8.05 14.65 -4.97
CA MET A 134 6.98 14.59 -3.98
C MET A 134 6.79 13.16 -3.48
N ALA A 135 6.31 13.05 -2.24
CA ALA A 135 6.09 11.77 -1.56
C ALA A 135 7.34 10.86 -1.51
N GLU A 136 8.54 11.41 -1.63
CA GLU A 136 9.77 10.66 -1.36
C GLU A 136 9.75 10.10 0.08
N GLY A 137 9.96 8.79 0.21
CA GLY A 137 9.93 8.09 1.49
C GLY A 137 8.53 7.66 1.90
N ALA A 138 7.47 8.08 1.21
CA ALA A 138 6.11 7.61 1.45
C ALA A 138 5.98 6.10 1.17
N GLU A 139 6.86 5.55 0.34
CA GLU A 139 6.92 4.11 0.05
C GLU A 139 7.28 3.33 1.31
N LEU A 140 8.35 3.72 1.99
CA LEU A 140 8.76 3.09 3.25
C LEU A 140 7.79 3.39 4.39
N GLN A 141 7.22 4.61 4.43
CA GLN A 141 6.18 4.95 5.40
C GLN A 141 4.92 4.12 5.21
N SER A 142 4.55 3.80 3.97
CA SER A 142 3.38 2.96 3.68
C SER A 142 3.60 1.53 4.20
N ILE A 143 4.82 1.00 4.08
CA ILE A 143 5.21 -0.29 4.66
C ILE A 143 5.14 -0.21 6.19
N ALA A 144 5.73 0.82 6.80
CA ALA A 144 5.68 1.01 8.25
C ALA A 144 4.23 1.09 8.77
N ALA A 145 3.37 1.86 8.08
CA ALA A 145 1.97 2.01 8.42
C ALA A 145 1.23 0.66 8.45
N VAL A 146 1.37 -0.16 7.41
CA VAL A 146 0.64 -1.45 7.36
C VAL A 146 1.15 -2.46 8.37
N VAL A 147 2.44 -2.42 8.72
CA VAL A 147 3.03 -3.32 9.72
C VAL A 147 2.69 -2.86 11.14
N ILE A 148 2.71 -1.56 11.44
CA ILE A 148 2.15 -1.00 12.68
C ILE A 148 0.67 -1.40 12.81
N GLY A 149 -0.05 -1.44 11.69
CA GLY A 149 -1.42 -1.93 11.60
C GLY A 149 -1.60 -3.44 11.81
N GLY A 150 -0.53 -4.21 12.02
CA GLY A 150 -0.58 -5.65 12.26
C GLY A 150 -0.50 -6.53 11.01
N THR A 151 -0.03 -6.00 9.87
CA THR A 151 0.26 -6.83 8.68
C THR A 151 1.64 -7.48 8.81
N ASN A 152 1.72 -8.79 8.56
CA ASN A 152 3.00 -9.51 8.62
C ASN A 152 3.83 -9.25 7.35
N LEU A 153 5.08 -8.79 7.52
CA LEU A 153 6.04 -8.56 6.42
C LEU A 153 6.38 -9.82 5.62
N PHE A 154 6.36 -10.97 6.28
CA PHE A 154 6.64 -12.26 5.65
C PHE A 154 5.41 -12.86 4.96
N GLY A 155 4.23 -12.24 5.13
CA GLY A 155 2.99 -12.58 4.45
C GLY A 155 2.11 -13.58 5.21
N GLY A 156 0.94 -13.86 4.62
CA GLY A 156 -0.04 -14.82 5.16
C GLY A 156 -1.01 -14.25 6.19
N GLU A 157 -0.68 -13.12 6.82
CA GLU A 157 -1.48 -12.51 7.89
C GLU A 157 -1.54 -10.98 7.74
N GLY A 158 -2.70 -10.40 8.11
CA GLY A 158 -2.93 -8.96 8.08
C GLY A 158 -4.39 -8.62 7.77
N GLY A 159 -4.73 -7.33 7.83
CA GLY A 159 -6.10 -6.88 7.59
C GLY A 159 -6.19 -5.42 7.16
N VAL A 160 -7.17 -5.12 6.30
CA VAL A 160 -7.37 -3.77 5.74
C VAL A 160 -7.65 -2.73 6.84
N VAL A 161 -8.44 -3.10 7.85
CA VAL A 161 -8.78 -2.20 8.97
C VAL A 161 -7.56 -1.87 9.81
N GLY A 162 -6.74 -2.86 10.14
CA GLY A 162 -5.49 -2.66 10.88
C GLY A 162 -4.53 -1.74 10.11
N SER A 163 -4.34 -2.00 8.82
CA SER A 163 -3.56 -1.14 7.93
C SER A 163 -4.06 0.30 7.86
N LEU A 164 -5.38 0.51 7.87
CA LEU A 164 -5.96 1.85 7.92
C LEU A 164 -5.64 2.56 9.24
N ILE A 165 -5.75 1.85 10.38
CA ILE A 165 -5.39 2.39 11.69
C ILE A 165 -3.90 2.77 11.73
N GLY A 166 -3.02 1.89 11.23
CA GLY A 166 -1.59 2.18 11.14
C GLY A 166 -1.27 3.37 10.23
N ALA A 167 -1.99 3.54 9.11
CA ALA A 167 -1.89 4.72 8.26
C ALA A 167 -2.35 6.00 8.96
N PHE A 168 -3.41 5.94 9.77
CA PHE A 168 -3.81 7.07 10.61
C PHE A 168 -2.79 7.40 11.69
N ILE A 169 -2.16 6.41 12.32
CA ILE A 169 -1.08 6.62 13.30
C ILE A 169 0.10 7.33 12.62
N MET A 170 0.55 6.82 11.47
CA MET A 170 1.65 7.45 10.73
C MET A 170 1.31 8.86 10.24
N GLY A 171 0.08 9.07 9.76
CA GLY A 171 -0.38 10.38 9.30
C GLY A 171 -0.52 11.40 10.43
N THR A 172 -1.10 11.00 11.57
CA THR A 172 -1.23 11.88 12.74
C THR A 172 0.12 12.18 13.36
N LEU A 173 1.05 11.22 13.40
CA LEU A 173 2.44 11.44 13.83
C LEU A 173 3.14 12.46 12.93
N GLY A 174 3.04 12.31 11.61
CA GLY A 174 3.62 13.28 10.68
C GLY A 174 3.06 14.70 10.86
N ASN A 175 1.74 14.82 11.03
CA ASN A 175 1.11 16.11 11.33
C ASN A 175 1.52 16.67 12.69
N GLY A 176 1.61 15.82 13.72
CA GLY A 176 2.04 16.21 15.07
C GLY A 176 3.47 16.73 15.10
N LEU A 177 4.42 16.04 14.45
CA LEU A 177 5.80 16.53 14.31
C LEU A 177 5.87 17.86 13.55
N ASN A 178 5.02 18.04 12.53
CA ASN A 178 4.93 19.29 11.80
C ASN A 178 4.39 20.44 12.68
N LEU A 179 3.35 20.19 13.49
CA LEU A 179 2.79 21.17 14.42
C LEU A 179 3.76 21.55 15.55
N LEU A 180 4.60 20.60 15.97
CA LEU A 180 5.71 20.83 16.90
C LEU A 180 6.91 21.54 16.22
N ASN A 181 6.77 21.92 14.95
CA ASN A 181 7.80 22.61 14.17
C ASN A 181 9.13 21.84 14.09
N VAL A 182 9.06 20.51 14.13
CA VAL A 182 10.23 19.63 13.96
C VAL A 182 10.67 19.71 12.50
N SER A 183 11.94 19.98 12.26
CA SER A 183 12.46 20.10 10.90
C SER A 183 12.24 18.83 10.07
N ALA A 184 11.98 18.99 8.77
CA ALA A 184 11.75 17.86 7.87
C ALA A 184 12.93 16.87 7.84
N PHE A 185 14.17 17.35 8.07
CA PHE A 185 15.35 16.50 8.17
C PHE A 185 15.30 15.58 9.39
N VAL A 186 14.91 16.10 10.56
CA VAL A 186 14.76 15.29 11.78
C VAL A 186 13.55 14.35 11.66
N GLN A 187 12.46 14.79 11.02
CA GLN A 187 11.33 13.90 10.72
C GLN A 187 11.76 12.69 9.89
N ARG A 188 12.62 12.87 8.87
CA ARG A 188 13.19 11.76 8.08
C ARG A 188 13.95 10.75 8.96
N VAL A 189 14.73 11.22 9.93
CA VAL A 189 15.44 10.36 10.89
C VAL A 189 14.45 9.59 11.76
N ILE A 190 13.46 10.27 12.34
CA ILE A 190 12.43 9.65 13.19
C ILE A 190 11.67 8.57 12.44
N LEU A 191 11.26 8.85 11.20
CA LEU A 191 10.56 7.90 10.35
C LEU A 191 11.43 6.67 10.04
N GLY A 192 12.73 6.86 9.79
CA GLY A 192 13.69 5.77 9.64
C GLY A 192 13.81 4.90 10.88
N LEU A 193 13.89 5.51 12.07
CA LEU A 193 13.91 4.80 13.35
C LEU A 193 12.62 4.01 13.60
N ILE A 194 11.46 4.57 13.23
CA ILE A 194 10.18 3.87 13.32
C ILE A 194 10.18 2.62 12.43
N ILE A 195 10.63 2.75 11.17
CA ILE A 195 10.72 1.60 10.26
C ILE A 195 11.62 0.50 10.84
N ILE A 196 12.81 0.88 11.35
CA ILE A 196 13.71 -0.09 12.00
C ILE A 196 13.02 -0.75 13.19
N GLY A 197 12.39 0.03 14.07
CA GLY A 197 11.69 -0.49 15.25
C GLY A 197 10.55 -1.44 14.90
N VAL A 198 9.85 -1.18 13.80
CA VAL A 198 8.71 -1.99 13.34
C VAL A 198 9.18 -3.27 12.64
N VAL A 199 10.28 -3.20 11.87
CA VAL A 199 10.82 -4.35 11.14
C VAL A 199 11.67 -5.26 12.05
N ALA A 200 12.42 -4.68 12.99
CA ALA A 200 13.28 -5.40 13.92
C ALA A 200 12.60 -5.74 15.25
N GLY A 201 11.42 -5.16 15.52
CA GLY A 201 10.64 -5.42 16.72
C GLY A 201 10.16 -6.87 16.76
N PRO A 202 9.92 -7.44 17.96
CA PRO A 202 9.36 -8.77 18.10
C PRO A 202 7.99 -8.83 17.40
N ASP A 203 7.76 -9.90 16.63
CA ASP A 203 6.48 -10.17 15.99
C ASP A 203 5.36 -10.06 17.05
N VAL A 204 4.52 -9.02 16.97
CA VAL A 204 3.34 -8.92 17.83
C VAL A 204 2.35 -9.95 17.30
N PRO A 205 2.04 -11.04 18.04
CA PRO A 205 1.14 -12.07 17.55
C PRO A 205 -0.26 -11.50 17.40
N VAL A 206 -0.70 -11.30 16.15
CA VAL A 206 -2.06 -10.84 15.85
C VAL A 206 -3.01 -12.03 15.94
N ASN A 207 -3.49 -12.33 17.15
CA ASN A 207 -4.50 -13.36 17.37
C ASN A 207 -5.90 -12.81 17.01
N GLY A 208 -6.13 -12.54 15.73
CA GLY A 208 -7.46 -12.27 15.18
C GLY A 208 -8.12 -13.56 14.67
N PRO A 209 -9.47 -13.60 14.47
CA PRO A 209 -10.16 -14.76 13.96
C PRO A 209 -9.90 -14.94 12.45
N VAL A 210 -8.65 -15.21 12.07
CA VAL A 210 -8.32 -15.69 10.73
C VAL A 210 -8.72 -17.15 10.72
N LYS A 211 -9.86 -17.42 10.10
CA LYS A 211 -10.38 -18.77 9.86
C LYS A 211 -9.30 -19.57 9.12
N LYS A 212 -8.50 -20.34 9.87
CA LYS A 212 -7.54 -21.29 9.32
C LYS A 212 -8.31 -22.18 8.37
N ILE A 213 -8.04 -22.05 7.08
CA ILE A 213 -8.60 -22.96 6.08
C ILE A 213 -7.79 -24.26 6.24
N ASN A 214 -8.28 -25.14 7.10
CA ASN A 214 -7.80 -26.52 7.18
C ASN A 214 -8.15 -27.20 5.85
N LEU A 215 -7.18 -27.29 4.95
CA LEU A 215 -7.30 -28.04 3.69
C LEU A 215 -6.68 -29.45 3.77
N LEU A 216 -6.36 -29.96 4.96
CA LEU A 216 -5.64 -31.24 5.11
C LEU A 216 -6.17 -32.15 6.24
N SER A 217 -7.49 -32.19 6.47
CA SER A 217 -8.06 -33.12 7.46
C SER A 217 -9.19 -34.03 6.95
N GLU A 218 -9.55 -34.00 5.66
CA GLU A 218 -10.57 -34.91 5.12
C GLU A 218 -10.03 -36.22 4.55
N ASP A 219 -8.72 -36.37 4.32
CA ASP A 219 -8.16 -37.59 3.70
C ASP A 219 -7.67 -38.66 4.70
N ASN A 220 -7.45 -38.30 5.98
CA ASN A 220 -6.96 -39.27 6.98
C ASN A 220 -8.06 -40.19 7.52
N GLY A 221 -9.34 -39.88 7.31
CA GLY A 221 -10.45 -40.75 7.70
C GLY A 221 -10.59 -41.98 6.80
N LEU A 222 -10.40 -41.80 5.49
CA LEU A 222 -10.59 -42.87 4.49
C LEU A 222 -9.43 -43.89 4.48
N MET A 223 -8.19 -43.45 4.75
CA MET A 223 -7.04 -44.37 4.87
C MET A 223 -7.10 -45.25 6.12
N SER A 224 -7.76 -44.82 7.20
CA SER A 224 -7.92 -45.66 8.41
C SER A 224 -8.92 -46.81 8.21
N LEU A 225 -9.88 -46.65 7.30
CA LEU A 225 -10.88 -47.68 6.98
C LEU A 225 -10.35 -48.74 6.02
N LEU A 226 -9.38 -48.40 5.15
CA LEU A 226 -8.77 -49.36 4.21
C LEU A 226 -7.66 -50.24 4.83
N ILE A 227 -7.20 -49.93 6.04
CA ILE A 227 -6.18 -50.72 6.76
C ILE A 227 -6.85 -51.61 7.84
N SER A 228 -8.14 -51.43 8.11
CA SER A 228 -8.90 -52.15 9.15
C SER A 228 -9.95 -53.15 8.60
N SER A 229 -9.92 -53.46 7.31
CA SER A 229 -10.77 -54.47 6.65
C SER A 229 -9.93 -55.46 5.87
#